data_AF-A0A2E5VUF1-F1
#
_entry.id   AF-A0A2E5VUF1-F1
#
_cell.length_a   1.000
_cell.length_b   1.000
_cell.length_c   1.000
_cell.angle_alpha   90.00
_cell.angle_beta   90.00
_cell.angle_gamma   90.00
#
_symmetry.space_group_name_H-M   'P 1'
#
loop_
_entity.id
_entity.type
_entity.pdbx_description
1 polymer ?
#
loop_
_entity_poly.entity_id
_entity_poly.type
_entity_poly.pdbx_seq_one_letter_code
_entity_poly.pdbx_strand_id
1 'polypeptide(L)'
;MKKMIYALALCALVYGQKQIQSKSAVTKNSHNSIANSNRNLSVPKTLSYQGLLTKTDGRPVEDSTYSVIFRFFNSLDGDHLLWEEQQNIPVKDGIISATLGLVDPINNPLDFSSEESYLEIVVENVPLSPRQALTSVLYSMKSDTANYSQGGDYSDLDNLPDLSVYATKDTLSNFPLLNNLDSVAFTG
;
A
#
# COMPACT_ATOMS: atom_id res chain seq x y z
N MET A 1 -2.72 54.25 -68.41
CA MET A 1 -1.58 53.84 -69.27
C MET A 1 -0.66 52.93 -68.47
N LYS A 2 -0.32 51.80 -69.09
CA LYS A 2 0.87 50.93 -68.93
C LYS A 2 1.52 50.74 -67.54
N LYS A 3 1.55 49.45 -67.18
CA LYS A 3 2.51 48.76 -66.31
C LYS A 3 3.97 49.07 -66.74
N MET A 4 4.92 48.53 -65.96
CA MET A 4 6.33 48.21 -66.26
C MET A 4 7.32 49.14 -65.51
N ILE A 5 8.46 48.74 -64.93
CA ILE A 5 9.21 47.46 -64.79
C ILE A 5 10.41 47.78 -63.85
N TYR A 6 10.76 46.83 -62.98
CA TYR A 6 12.09 46.42 -62.48
C TYR A 6 13.16 47.39 -61.95
N ALA A 7 13.60 47.03 -60.73
CA ALA A 7 14.99 46.72 -60.33
C ALA A 7 16.12 47.71 -60.64
N LEU A 8 16.65 48.33 -59.58
CA LEU A 8 18.08 48.63 -59.40
C LEU A 8 18.28 48.96 -57.91
N ALA A 9 18.69 47.99 -57.08
CA ALA A 9 20.08 47.71 -56.75
C ALA A 9 20.80 48.87 -56.02
N LEU A 10 21.26 48.54 -54.82
CA LEU A 10 22.38 49.16 -54.10
C LEU A 10 22.26 50.65 -53.75
N CYS A 11 21.63 50.97 -52.61
CA CYS A 11 22.14 52.03 -51.74
C CYS A 11 21.46 51.98 -50.37
N ALA A 12 22.04 51.21 -49.43
CA ALA A 12 22.09 51.49 -48.00
C ALA A 12 22.61 50.23 -47.27
N LEU A 13 23.93 50.06 -47.29
CA LEU A 13 24.59 49.42 -46.17
C LEU A 13 24.47 50.35 -44.96
N VAL A 14 24.32 49.73 -43.79
CA VAL A 14 24.36 50.33 -42.45
C VAL A 14 23.08 51.07 -42.08
N TYR A 15 22.24 50.43 -41.26
CA TYR A 15 21.87 50.90 -39.93
C TYR A 15 20.89 49.87 -39.32
N GLY A 16 21.30 49.26 -38.21
CA GLY A 16 20.40 48.48 -37.37
C GLY A 16 20.94 47.12 -36.96
N GLN A 17 22.04 47.08 -36.21
CA GLN A 17 22.18 46.02 -35.19
C GLN A 17 21.04 46.20 -34.20
N LYS A 18 19.91 45.53 -34.43
CA LYS A 18 18.86 45.39 -33.41
C LYS A 18 19.32 44.35 -32.41
N GLN A 19 19.79 44.87 -31.28
CA GLN A 19 19.88 44.26 -29.96
C GLN A 19 19.11 42.94 -29.86
N ILE A 20 19.86 41.83 -29.80
CA ILE A 20 19.33 40.53 -29.40
C ILE A 20 18.87 40.70 -27.95
N GLN A 21 17.56 40.86 -27.76
CA GLN A 21 16.99 40.67 -26.43
C GLN A 21 17.24 39.20 -26.09
N SER A 22 18.00 38.94 -25.04
CA SER A 22 18.07 37.64 -24.41
C SER A 22 16.67 37.28 -23.93
N LYS A 23 15.89 36.65 -24.81
CA LYS A 23 14.76 35.85 -24.39
C LYS A 23 15.39 34.66 -23.67
N SER A 24 15.53 34.78 -22.35
CA SER A 24 15.67 33.61 -21.51
C SER A 24 14.59 32.64 -21.96
N ALA A 25 15.00 31.46 -22.42
CA ALA A 25 14.06 30.39 -22.65
C ALA A 25 13.31 30.19 -21.33
N VAL A 26 12.03 30.54 -21.29
CA VAL A 26 11.15 29.97 -20.28
C VAL A 26 11.05 28.52 -20.69
N THR A 27 11.93 27.69 -20.14
CA THR A 27 11.63 26.27 -20.05
C THR A 27 10.40 26.21 -19.17
N LYS A 28 9.22 26.16 -19.79
CA LYS A 28 8.07 25.58 -19.12
C LYS A 28 8.50 24.15 -18.85
N ASN A 29 9.04 23.91 -17.67
CA ASN A 29 9.08 22.59 -17.07
C ASN A 29 7.63 22.21 -16.80
N SER A 30 6.85 21.99 -17.86
CA SER A 30 5.75 21.05 -17.80
C SER A 30 6.43 19.70 -17.78
N HIS A 31 7.00 19.35 -16.62
CA HIS A 31 6.88 17.98 -16.20
C HIS A 31 5.37 17.77 -16.18
N ASN A 32 4.83 17.18 -17.24
CA ASN A 32 3.58 16.47 -17.14
C ASN A 32 3.88 15.51 -15.99
N SER A 33 3.39 15.84 -14.80
CA SER A 33 3.32 14.85 -13.75
C SER A 33 2.50 13.75 -14.40
N ILE A 34 3.19 12.67 -14.77
CA ILE A 34 2.52 11.41 -15.01
C ILE A 34 1.73 11.26 -13.72
N ALA A 35 0.41 11.45 -13.82
CA ALA A 35 -0.45 11.27 -12.68
C ALA A 35 -0.15 9.84 -12.23
N ASN A 36 0.67 9.70 -11.19
CA ASN A 36 0.83 8.47 -10.46
C ASN A 36 -0.57 8.22 -9.94
N SER A 37 -1.34 7.50 -10.75
CA SER A 37 -2.51 6.82 -10.30
C SER A 37 -1.94 5.83 -9.31
N ASN A 38 -1.86 6.25 -8.05
CA ASN A 38 -1.62 5.39 -6.91
C ASN A 38 -2.77 4.40 -6.93
N ARG A 39 -2.62 3.34 -7.73
CA ARG A 39 -3.45 2.17 -7.63
C ARG A 39 -3.04 1.56 -6.30
N ASN A 40 -3.74 1.95 -5.25
CA ASN A 40 -3.69 1.22 -4.01
C ASN A 40 -4.28 -0.16 -4.30
N LEU A 41 -3.43 -1.09 -4.71
CA LEU A 41 -3.75 -2.49 -4.84
C LEU A 41 -3.84 -3.05 -3.43
N SER A 42 -4.88 -2.67 -2.70
CA SER A 42 -5.16 -3.27 -1.41
C SER A 42 -5.69 -4.68 -1.66
N VAL A 43 -4.98 -5.65 -1.13
CA VAL A 43 -5.49 -7.01 -0.99
C VAL A 43 -6.84 -6.94 -0.26
N PRO A 44 -7.92 -7.55 -0.78
CA PRO A 44 -9.14 -7.72 -0.01
C PRO A 44 -8.82 -8.49 1.27
N LYS A 45 -9.05 -7.86 2.43
CA LYS A 45 -8.86 -8.47 3.75
C LYS A 45 -10.14 -9.20 4.19
N THR A 46 -10.68 -10.00 3.29
CA THR A 46 -11.94 -10.72 3.49
C THR A 46 -11.75 -12.20 3.23
N LEU A 47 -12.56 -13.02 3.90
CA LEU A 47 -12.52 -14.48 3.78
C LEU A 47 -13.89 -14.99 3.36
N SER A 48 -13.96 -15.78 2.30
CA SER A 48 -15.20 -16.46 1.93
C SER A 48 -15.41 -17.69 2.80
N TYR A 49 -16.63 -17.88 3.26
CA TYR A 49 -17.04 -19.05 4.03
C TYR A 49 -18.31 -19.66 3.42
N GLN A 50 -18.35 -20.98 3.32
CA GLN A 50 -19.54 -21.74 2.94
C GLN A 50 -19.68 -22.98 3.81
N GLY A 51 -20.92 -23.34 4.12
CA GLY A 51 -21.21 -24.53 4.92
C GLY A 51 -22.63 -25.04 4.72
N LEU A 52 -22.88 -26.25 5.19
CA LEU A 52 -24.21 -26.85 5.25
C LEU A 52 -24.66 -26.92 6.71
N LEU A 53 -25.75 -26.26 7.03
CA LEU A 53 -26.42 -26.35 8.32
C LEU A 53 -27.46 -27.47 8.29
N THR A 54 -27.27 -28.44 9.17
CA THR A 54 -28.18 -29.58 9.34
C THR A 54 -28.74 -29.63 10.74
N LYS A 55 -29.96 -30.16 10.85
CA LYS A 55 -30.55 -30.58 12.13
C LYS A 55 -29.89 -31.87 12.62
N THR A 56 -30.23 -32.29 13.84
CA THR A 56 -29.70 -33.53 14.45
C THR A 56 -30.10 -34.81 13.70
N ASP A 57 -31.15 -34.75 12.89
CA ASP A 57 -31.59 -35.85 12.01
C ASP A 57 -30.88 -35.87 10.65
N GLY A 58 -29.90 -34.97 10.45
CA GLY A 58 -29.11 -34.86 9.21
C GLY A 58 -29.84 -34.14 8.06
N ARG A 59 -31.08 -33.69 8.25
CA ARG A 59 -31.78 -32.89 7.24
C ARG A 59 -31.29 -31.45 7.26
N PRO A 60 -31.34 -30.73 6.13
CA PRO A 60 -31.04 -29.31 6.12
C PRO A 60 -31.98 -28.55 7.06
N VAL A 61 -31.49 -27.44 7.60
CA VAL A 61 -32.33 -26.47 8.32
C VAL A 61 -33.36 -25.84 7.37
N GLU A 62 -34.43 -25.28 7.94
CA GLU A 62 -35.47 -24.62 7.14
C GLU A 62 -34.93 -23.35 6.47
N ASP A 63 -35.51 -22.99 5.33
CA ASP A 63 -35.16 -21.75 4.64
C ASP A 63 -35.59 -20.54 5.48
N SER A 64 -34.60 -19.79 5.98
CA SER A 64 -34.78 -18.59 6.81
C SER A 64 -33.51 -17.76 6.81
N THR A 65 -33.59 -16.54 7.35
CA THR A 65 -32.40 -15.80 7.77
C THR A 65 -32.00 -16.26 9.16
N TYR A 66 -30.71 -16.58 9.33
CA TYR A 66 -30.12 -16.98 10.61
C TYR A 66 -29.10 -15.95 11.06
N SER A 67 -29.06 -15.66 12.36
CA SER A 67 -27.98 -14.91 13.00
C SER A 67 -26.80 -15.83 13.22
N VAL A 68 -25.68 -15.50 12.57
CA VAL A 68 -24.44 -16.29 12.61
C VAL A 68 -23.30 -15.41 13.11
N ILE A 69 -22.60 -15.89 14.13
CA ILE A 69 -21.40 -15.26 14.66
C ILE A 69 -20.20 -16.13 14.26
N PHE A 70 -19.20 -15.49 13.66
CA PHE A 70 -17.93 -16.11 13.31
C PHE A 70 -16.86 -15.62 14.29
N ARG A 71 -16.04 -16.54 14.78
CA ARG A 71 -14.96 -16.22 15.72
C ARG A 71 -13.68 -16.93 15.36
N PHE A 72 -12.56 -16.21 15.40
CA PHE A 72 -11.23 -16.79 15.24
C PHE A 72 -10.57 -17.04 16.59
N PHE A 73 -9.94 -18.19 16.72
CA PHE A 73 -9.21 -18.65 17.90
C PHE A 73 -7.82 -19.19 17.52
N ASN A 74 -6.87 -19.14 18.45
CA ASN A 74 -5.53 -19.75 18.32
C ASN A 74 -5.42 -21.14 18.99
N SER A 75 -6.54 -21.70 19.44
CA SER A 75 -6.59 -22.99 20.14
C SER A 75 -7.91 -23.71 19.87
N LEU A 76 -7.85 -25.05 19.84
CA LEU A 76 -9.02 -25.92 19.66
C LEU A 76 -9.99 -25.75 20.84
N ASP A 77 -9.44 -25.73 22.05
CA ASP A 77 -10.16 -25.55 23.29
C ASP A 77 -9.53 -24.39 24.08
N GLY A 78 -10.31 -23.35 24.39
CA GLY A 78 -9.84 -22.17 25.11
C GLY A 78 -10.54 -20.86 24.72
N ASP A 79 -10.24 -19.82 25.50
CA ASP A 79 -10.91 -18.50 25.46
C ASP A 79 -10.09 -17.39 24.77
N HIS A 80 -9.05 -17.75 24.01
CA HIS A 80 -8.24 -16.77 23.29
C HIS A 80 -8.89 -16.38 21.95
N LEU A 81 -9.91 -15.54 22.05
CA LEU A 81 -10.59 -14.92 20.92
C LEU A 81 -9.68 -13.90 20.23
N LEU A 82 -9.47 -14.06 18.93
CA LEU A 82 -8.68 -13.14 18.10
C LEU A 82 -9.56 -12.09 17.40
N TRP A 83 -10.76 -12.51 16.98
CA TRP A 83 -11.68 -11.69 16.20
C TRP A 83 -13.08 -12.29 16.21
N GLU A 84 -14.10 -11.44 16.11
CA GLU A 84 -15.51 -11.80 16.07
C GLU A 84 -16.24 -10.91 15.04
N GLU A 85 -17.19 -11.50 14.32
CA GLU A 85 -18.14 -10.78 13.46
C GLU A 85 -19.51 -11.47 13.51
N GLN A 86 -20.56 -10.67 13.60
CA GLN A 86 -21.94 -11.15 13.53
C GLN A 86 -22.61 -10.74 12.21
N GLN A 87 -23.23 -11.70 11.53
CA GLN A 87 -23.97 -11.49 10.28
C GLN A 87 -25.34 -12.16 10.33
N ASN A 88 -26.32 -11.55 9.65
CA ASN A 88 -27.62 -12.17 9.39
C ASN A 88 -27.60 -12.75 7.96
N ILE A 89 -27.58 -14.07 7.83
CA ILE A 89 -27.35 -14.76 6.56
C ILE A 89 -28.62 -15.48 6.12
N PRO A 90 -29.14 -15.24 4.90
CA PRO A 90 -30.21 -16.04 4.34
C PRO A 90 -29.69 -17.45 4.01
N VAL A 91 -30.41 -18.45 4.47
CA VAL A 91 -30.09 -19.86 4.29
C VAL A 91 -31.12 -20.48 3.38
N LYS A 92 -30.65 -21.23 2.40
CA LYS A 92 -31.49 -21.95 1.45
C LYS A 92 -30.99 -23.36 1.27
N ASP A 93 -31.87 -24.34 1.40
CA ASP A 93 -31.53 -25.77 1.35
C ASP A 93 -30.43 -26.13 2.37
N GLY A 94 -30.41 -25.43 3.52
CA GLY A 94 -29.38 -25.53 4.55
C GLY A 94 -28.02 -24.92 4.18
N ILE A 95 -27.84 -24.36 2.98
CA ILE A 95 -26.56 -23.80 2.55
C ILE A 95 -26.40 -22.38 3.08
N ILE A 96 -25.25 -22.12 3.69
CA ILE A 96 -24.84 -20.78 4.12
C ILE A 96 -23.63 -20.32 3.33
N SER A 97 -23.63 -19.04 2.95
CA SER A 97 -22.53 -18.41 2.23
C SER A 97 -22.31 -17.02 2.81
N ALA A 98 -21.10 -16.77 3.30
CA ALA A 98 -20.72 -15.52 3.94
C ALA A 98 -19.40 -15.01 3.38
N THR A 99 -19.19 -13.70 3.51
CA THR A 99 -17.87 -13.09 3.33
C THR A 99 -17.53 -12.35 4.61
N LEU A 100 -16.54 -12.87 5.33
CA LEU A 100 -16.04 -12.40 6.61
C LEU A 100 -15.11 -11.20 6.39
N GLY A 101 -15.07 -10.30 7.35
CA GLY A 101 -14.35 -9.03 7.31
C GLY A 101 -15.09 -7.91 6.57
N LEU A 102 -16.39 -8.09 6.26
CA LEU A 102 -17.20 -7.06 5.59
C LEU A 102 -17.91 -6.13 6.58
N VAL A 103 -18.56 -6.70 7.61
CA VAL A 103 -19.27 -5.92 8.63
C VAL A 103 -18.27 -5.37 9.64
N ASP A 104 -17.42 -6.26 10.16
CA ASP A 104 -16.36 -5.93 11.12
C ASP A 104 -14.99 -6.21 10.51
N PRO A 105 -14.32 -5.19 9.92
CA PRO A 105 -13.08 -5.39 9.20
C PRO A 105 -11.95 -5.92 10.10
N ILE A 106 -11.14 -6.81 9.56
CA ILE A 106 -9.94 -7.35 10.22
C ILE A 106 -8.85 -6.26 10.18
N ASN A 107 -8.88 -5.36 11.18
CA ASN A 107 -8.06 -4.15 11.21
C ASN A 107 -6.72 -4.31 11.93
N ASN A 108 -6.64 -5.22 12.90
CA ASN A 108 -5.40 -5.55 13.60
C ASN A 108 -4.73 -6.73 12.90
N PRO A 109 -3.39 -6.81 12.79
CA PRO A 109 -2.75 -8.09 12.51
C PRO A 109 -3.27 -9.10 13.54
N LEU A 110 -4.01 -10.09 13.06
CA LEU A 110 -4.41 -11.23 13.86
C LEU A 110 -3.12 -11.93 14.26
N ASP A 111 -2.95 -12.13 15.56
CA ASP A 111 -1.80 -12.85 16.09
C ASP A 111 -1.99 -14.34 15.80
N PHE A 112 -1.50 -14.75 14.64
CA PHE A 112 -1.38 -16.15 14.22
C PHE A 112 0.01 -16.70 14.53
N SER A 113 0.65 -16.26 15.63
CA SER A 113 1.93 -16.81 16.08
C SER A 113 1.86 -18.28 16.49
N SER A 114 0.65 -18.82 16.69
CA SER A 114 0.41 -20.25 16.87
C SER A 114 0.47 -21.00 15.53
N GLU A 115 0.94 -22.25 15.56
CA GLU A 115 0.96 -23.13 14.38
C GLU A 115 -0.44 -23.46 13.84
N GLU A 116 -1.48 -23.25 14.66
CA GLU A 116 -2.86 -23.60 14.35
C GLU A 116 -3.80 -22.45 14.65
N SER A 117 -4.85 -22.32 13.84
CA SER A 117 -5.92 -21.33 14.00
C SER A 117 -7.26 -21.98 13.70
N TYR A 118 -8.30 -21.53 14.39
CA TYR A 118 -9.59 -22.19 14.41
C TYR A 118 -10.73 -21.19 14.20
N LEU A 119 -11.77 -21.64 13.50
CA LEU A 119 -13.04 -20.95 13.30
C LEU A 119 -14.11 -21.61 14.16
N GLU A 120 -14.69 -20.83 15.07
CA GLU A 120 -15.94 -21.18 15.77
C GLU A 120 -17.10 -20.47 15.08
N ILE A 121 -18.21 -21.20 14.98
CA ILE A 121 -19.44 -20.71 14.35
C ILE A 121 -20.55 -20.85 15.36
N VAL A 122 -21.26 -19.76 15.64
CA VAL A 122 -22.41 -19.74 16.53
C VAL A 122 -23.64 -19.41 15.70
N VAL A 123 -24.63 -20.29 15.69
CA VAL A 123 -25.89 -20.10 14.95
C VAL A 123 -27.01 -19.96 15.96
N GLU A 124 -27.76 -18.85 15.92
CA GLU A 124 -28.85 -18.59 16.88
C GLU A 124 -28.43 -18.78 18.35
N ASN A 125 -27.26 -18.22 18.70
CA ASN A 125 -26.64 -18.34 20.02
C ASN A 125 -26.20 -19.77 20.43
N VAL A 126 -26.22 -20.74 19.52
CA VAL A 126 -25.72 -22.10 19.75
C VAL A 126 -24.36 -22.29 19.07
N PRO A 127 -23.26 -22.50 19.82
CA PRO A 127 -21.96 -22.76 19.23
C PRO A 127 -21.93 -24.16 18.60
N LEU A 128 -21.46 -24.23 17.36
CA LEU A 128 -21.24 -25.48 16.65
C LEU A 128 -19.87 -26.06 17.02
N SER A 129 -19.84 -27.34 17.35
CA SER A 129 -18.65 -28.06 17.78
C SER A 129 -18.42 -29.31 16.90
N PRO A 130 -17.15 -29.67 16.61
CA PRO A 130 -15.91 -28.99 17.02
C PRO A 130 -15.62 -27.72 16.20
N ARG A 131 -14.71 -26.87 16.71
CA ARG A 131 -14.17 -25.74 15.93
C ARG A 131 -13.48 -26.26 14.66
N GLN A 132 -13.58 -25.50 13.58
CA GLN A 132 -13.00 -25.87 12.30
C GLN A 132 -11.58 -25.32 12.19
N ALA A 133 -10.60 -26.15 11.82
CA ALA A 133 -9.25 -25.66 11.56
C ALA A 133 -9.23 -24.75 10.32
N LEU A 134 -8.57 -23.60 10.43
CA LEU A 134 -8.35 -22.71 9.31
C LEU A 134 -7.18 -23.21 8.46
N THR A 135 -7.38 -23.25 7.15
CA THR A 135 -6.35 -23.64 6.19
C THR A 135 -5.94 -22.46 5.31
N SER A 136 -4.74 -22.55 4.73
CA SER A 136 -4.29 -21.56 3.75
C SER A 136 -5.21 -21.51 2.52
N VAL A 137 -5.38 -20.32 1.95
CA VAL A 137 -6.09 -20.08 0.69
C VAL A 137 -5.10 -19.65 -0.39
N LEU A 138 -5.44 -19.85 -1.67
CA LEU A 138 -4.53 -19.60 -2.80
C LEU A 138 -3.92 -18.17 -2.80
N TYR A 139 -4.73 -17.17 -2.46
CA TYR A 139 -4.26 -15.78 -2.38
C TYR A 139 -3.20 -15.60 -1.27
N SER A 140 -3.38 -16.28 -0.13
CA SER A 140 -2.41 -16.28 0.98
C SER A 140 -1.15 -17.08 0.67
N MET A 141 -1.25 -18.23 -0.03
CA MET A 141 -0.08 -19.03 -0.44
C MET A 141 0.87 -18.23 -1.33
N LYS A 142 0.33 -17.39 -2.21
CA LYS A 142 1.14 -16.48 -3.04
C LYS A 142 1.90 -15.43 -2.19
N SER A 143 1.42 -15.13 -1.00
CA SER A 143 2.01 -14.16 -0.08
C SER A 143 2.97 -14.79 0.94
N ASP A 144 3.12 -16.12 0.96
CA ASP A 144 3.96 -16.81 1.95
C ASP A 144 5.42 -16.33 1.90
N THR A 145 5.93 -16.05 0.70
CA THR A 145 7.28 -15.50 0.51
C THR A 145 7.47 -14.12 1.16
N ALA A 146 6.40 -13.36 1.43
CA ALA A 146 6.48 -12.06 2.11
C ALA A 146 6.64 -12.19 3.64
N ASN A 147 6.19 -13.29 4.26
CA ASN A 147 6.42 -13.52 5.69
C ASN A 147 7.93 -13.60 6.01
N TYR A 148 8.71 -14.21 5.12
CA TYR A 148 10.17 -14.27 5.25
C TYR A 148 10.88 -12.93 4.97
N SER A 149 10.19 -11.94 4.41
CA SER A 149 10.74 -10.61 4.13
C SER A 149 10.60 -9.64 5.31
N GLN A 150 9.96 -10.04 6.43
CA GLN A 150 9.83 -9.19 7.63
C GLN A 150 11.16 -8.97 8.38
N GLY A 151 12.22 -9.71 8.05
CA GLY A 151 13.56 -9.59 8.65
C GLY A 151 14.49 -8.57 8.01
N GLY A 152 13.97 -7.63 7.21
CA GLY A 152 14.79 -6.58 6.61
C GLY A 152 15.14 -5.46 7.59
N ASP A 153 15.90 -5.73 8.64
CA ASP A 153 16.54 -4.65 9.41
C ASP A 153 17.70 -4.11 8.57
N TYR A 154 17.61 -2.85 8.15
CA TYR A 154 18.69 -2.18 7.42
C TYR A 154 20.04 -2.20 8.15
N SER A 155 20.04 -2.40 9.48
CA SER A 155 21.23 -2.52 10.31
C SER A 155 21.77 -3.95 10.48
N ASP A 156 21.04 -4.96 10.01
CA ASP A 156 21.39 -6.40 10.04
C ASP A 156 21.80 -6.92 8.64
N LEU A 157 22.11 -6.04 7.70
CA LEU A 157 22.72 -6.46 6.43
C LEU A 157 24.22 -6.71 6.66
N ASP A 158 24.62 -7.97 6.59
CA ASP A 158 26.03 -8.43 6.51
C ASP A 158 26.84 -7.78 5.36
N ASN A 159 26.18 -7.05 4.46
CA ASN A 159 26.76 -6.41 3.29
C ASN A 159 26.58 -4.89 3.29
N LEU A 160 26.56 -4.26 4.47
CA LEU A 160 26.60 -2.80 4.56
C LEU A 160 27.90 -2.30 3.91
N PRO A 161 27.84 -1.45 2.87
CA PRO A 161 29.06 -0.88 2.31
C PRO A 161 29.76 -0.06 3.38
N ASP A 162 31.07 -0.24 3.52
CA ASP A 162 31.88 0.63 4.36
C ASP A 162 31.92 2.03 3.74
N LEU A 163 31.08 2.93 4.28
CA LEU A 163 31.02 4.31 3.81
C LEU A 163 32.25 5.12 4.22
N SER A 164 33.10 4.64 5.14
CA SER A 164 34.31 5.37 5.57
C SER A 164 35.32 5.57 4.42
N VAL A 165 35.32 4.64 3.45
CA VAL A 165 36.14 4.72 2.24
C VAL A 165 35.65 5.82 1.28
N TYR A 166 34.37 6.19 1.34
CA TYR A 166 33.77 7.22 0.50
C TYR A 166 33.57 8.56 1.22
N ALA A 167 33.46 8.55 2.55
CA ALA A 167 33.39 9.70 3.42
C ALA A 167 34.78 10.05 3.99
N THR A 168 35.79 10.16 3.13
CA THR A 168 37.20 10.32 3.55
C THR A 168 37.51 11.67 4.21
N LYS A 169 36.58 12.63 4.17
CA LYS A 169 36.75 13.94 4.78
C LYS A 169 35.38 14.57 4.98
N ASP A 170 34.92 14.59 6.23
CA ASP A 170 33.88 15.54 6.63
C ASP A 170 34.47 16.94 6.43
N THR A 171 34.07 17.62 5.36
CA THR A 171 34.52 18.98 5.06
C THR A 171 33.69 20.02 5.80
N LEU A 172 32.60 19.62 6.49
CA LEU A 172 31.77 20.53 7.26
C LEU A 172 32.46 21.03 8.54
N SER A 173 33.43 20.27 9.06
CA SER A 173 34.28 20.70 10.16
C SER A 173 35.27 21.82 9.78
N ASN A 174 35.38 22.13 8.48
CA ASN A 174 36.32 23.13 7.95
C ASN A 174 35.65 24.42 7.46
N PHE A 175 34.33 24.53 7.57
CA PHE A 175 33.62 25.80 7.36
C PHE A 175 33.50 26.54 8.70
N PRO A 176 33.80 27.83 8.76
CA PRO A 176 33.53 28.62 9.96
C PRO A 176 32.02 28.61 10.20
N LEU A 177 31.60 28.11 11.37
CA LEU A 177 30.28 28.42 11.91
C LEU A 177 30.19 29.95 11.94
N LEU A 178 29.08 30.50 11.43
CA LEU A 178 28.85 31.90 11.00
C LEU A 178 29.12 33.00 12.05
N ASN A 179 29.73 32.66 13.17
CA ASN A 179 29.97 33.45 14.36
C ASN A 179 31.47 33.66 14.64
N ASN A 180 32.38 33.33 13.71
CA ASN A 180 33.80 33.66 13.81
C ASN A 180 34.37 34.11 12.45
N LEU A 181 33.86 35.23 11.94
CA LEU A 181 34.52 35.96 10.86
C LEU A 181 35.73 36.69 11.46
N ASP A 182 36.91 36.39 10.93
CA ASP A 182 38.19 36.99 11.35
C ASP A 182 38.21 38.51 11.12
N SER A 183 38.93 39.24 11.97
CA SER A 183 39.03 40.71 12.05
C SER A 183 39.45 41.37 10.72
N VAL A 184 40.03 40.62 9.79
CA VAL A 184 40.47 41.11 8.48
C VAL A 184 39.32 41.48 7.53
N ALA A 185 38.07 41.14 7.85
CA ALA A 185 36.91 41.56 7.08
C ALA A 185 36.45 43.01 7.39
N PHE A 186 37.09 43.73 8.33
CA PHE A 186 36.68 45.09 8.71
C PHE A 186 37.48 46.23 8.07
N THR A 187 38.37 45.95 7.12
CA THR A 187 39.03 47.02 6.34
C THR A 187 38.90 46.78 4.85
N GLY A 188 37.90 47.44 4.27
CA GLY A 188 37.62 47.58 2.85
C GLY A 188 36.54 48.62 2.67
#